data_AF-A0A087DCF6-F1
#
_entry.id   AF-A0A087DCF6-F1
#
_cell.length_a   1.000
_cell.length_b   1.000
_cell.length_c   1.000
_cell.angle_alpha   90.00
_cell.angle_beta   90.00
_cell.angle_gamma   90.00
#
_symmetry.space_group_name_H-M   'P 1'
#
loop_
_entity.id
_entity.type
_entity.pdbx_description
1 polymer ?
#
loop_
_entity_poly.entity_id
_entity_poly.type
_entity_poly.pdbx_seq_one_letter_code
_entity_poly.pdbx_strand_id
1 'polypeptide(L)'
;MTGHWVEDETPPVILMDTRTPPMWDGVSMEWLDWTPPLTGFLCANNDLLKTSICPKCRHPWQPWWTRGHENGWKLKHHSRLQVDLERCGWCNLTLAISRWESQEPQEWVLDENDYKEQP
;
A
#
# COMPACT_ATOMS: atom_id res chain seq x y z
N MET A 1 -36.67 19.76 17.77
CA MET A 1 -36.17 18.53 17.12
C MET A 1 -34.68 18.70 16.91
N THR A 2 -33.87 18.23 17.87
CA THR A 2 -32.41 18.26 17.79
C THR A 2 -31.97 16.98 17.09
N GLY A 3 -31.56 17.10 15.82
CA GLY A 3 -30.95 16.00 15.09
C GLY A 3 -29.64 15.62 15.77
N HIS A 4 -29.58 14.38 16.26
CA HIS A 4 -28.32 13.74 16.61
C HIS A 4 -27.51 13.62 15.33
N TRP A 5 -26.36 14.29 15.28
CA TRP A 5 -25.31 13.91 14.36
C TRP A 5 -24.80 12.55 14.87
N VAL A 6 -25.11 11.49 14.14
CA VAL A 6 -24.39 10.23 14.33
C VAL A 6 -22.99 10.54 13.81
N GLU A 7 -22.05 10.73 14.73
CA GLU A 7 -20.63 10.69 14.39
C GLU A 7 -20.43 9.38 13.63
N ASP A 8 -19.85 9.47 12.44
CA ASP A 8 -19.56 8.35 11.57
C ASP A 8 -18.73 7.32 12.38
N GLU A 9 -19.40 6.31 12.96
CA GLU A 9 -18.80 5.27 13.82
C GLU A 9 -17.95 4.29 13.00
N THR A 10 -17.30 4.78 11.95
CA THR A 10 -16.30 4.01 11.22
C THR A 10 -15.10 3.85 12.16
N PRO A 11 -14.83 2.65 12.71
CA PRO A 11 -13.74 2.45 13.65
C PRO A 11 -12.41 2.86 13.00
N PRO A 12 -11.42 3.32 13.79
CA PRO A 12 -10.14 3.72 13.25
C PRO A 12 -9.54 2.57 12.43
N VAL A 13 -8.99 2.92 11.26
CA VAL A 13 -8.38 1.95 10.35
C VAL A 13 -7.11 1.42 10.99
N ILE A 14 -7.14 0.22 11.56
CA ILE A 14 -5.96 -0.39 12.19
C ILE A 14 -5.22 -1.26 11.18
N LEU A 15 -3.89 -1.11 11.10
CA LEU A 15 -3.05 -2.00 10.30
C LEU A 15 -2.84 -3.32 11.05
N MET A 16 -3.60 -4.35 10.67
CA MET A 16 -3.55 -5.67 11.32
C MET A 16 -2.40 -6.55 10.83
N ASP A 17 -1.92 -6.30 9.62
CA ASP A 17 -0.81 -7.01 9.00
C ASP A 17 0.22 -5.98 8.54
N THR A 18 1.48 -6.12 8.97
CA THR A 18 2.59 -5.23 8.61
C THR A 18 3.59 -5.89 7.66
N ARG A 19 3.38 -7.16 7.27
CA ARG A 19 4.28 -7.89 6.37
C ARG A 19 4.38 -7.19 5.03
N THR A 20 5.58 -7.21 4.46
CA THR A 20 5.89 -6.75 3.11
C THR A 20 6.66 -7.86 2.36
N PRO A 21 6.54 -7.93 1.03
CA PRO A 21 7.30 -8.91 0.23
C PRO A 21 8.81 -8.72 0.39
N PRO A 22 9.58 -9.75 0.78
CA PRO A 22 11.04 -9.61 0.90
C PRO A 22 11.72 -9.45 -0.47
N MET A 23 11.06 -9.93 -1.53
CA MET A 23 11.50 -9.81 -2.91
C MET A 23 10.37 -9.35 -3.82
N TRP A 24 10.74 -8.74 -4.95
CA TRP A 24 9.84 -8.33 -6.02
C TRP A 24 10.46 -8.67 -7.37
N ASP A 25 9.84 -9.58 -8.13
CA ASP A 25 10.37 -10.10 -9.40
C ASP A 25 11.86 -10.53 -9.31
N GLY A 26 12.23 -11.20 -8.22
CA GLY A 26 13.60 -11.66 -7.96
C GLY A 26 14.56 -10.60 -7.43
N VAL A 27 14.11 -9.37 -7.18
CA VAL A 27 14.92 -8.30 -6.57
C VAL A 27 14.61 -8.18 -5.09
N SER A 28 15.63 -8.21 -4.23
CA SER A 28 15.49 -7.95 -2.80
C SER A 28 15.04 -6.52 -2.54
N MET A 29 14.05 -6.36 -1.65
CA MET A 29 13.42 -5.08 -1.37
C MET A 29 13.78 -4.56 0.03
N GLU A 30 13.99 -3.24 0.11
CA GLU A 30 14.05 -2.49 1.37
C GLU A 30 12.81 -1.61 1.47
N TRP A 31 12.02 -1.78 2.54
CA TRP A 31 10.74 -1.09 2.75
C TRP A 31 10.86 0.07 3.74
N LEU A 32 10.13 1.15 3.46
CA LEU A 32 9.89 2.22 4.41
C LEU A 32 8.83 1.82 5.44
N ASP A 33 8.70 2.61 6.51
CA ASP A 33 7.65 2.41 7.50
C ASP A 33 6.25 2.57 6.90
N TRP A 34 5.29 1.82 7.43
CA TRP A 34 3.89 1.97 7.08
C TRP A 34 3.36 3.32 7.54
N THR A 35 2.66 3.99 6.64
CA THR A 35 2.01 5.28 6.88
C THR A 35 0.49 5.06 7.01
N PRO A 36 -0.16 5.64 8.03
CA PRO A 36 -1.61 5.55 8.20
C PRO A 36 -2.37 6.26 7.07
N PRO A 37 -3.67 5.95 6.89
CA PRO A 37 -4.52 6.71 5.99
C PRO A 37 -4.53 8.18 6.42
N LEU A 38 -4.19 9.09 5.51
CA LEU A 38 -4.22 10.52 5.80
C LEU A 38 -5.67 11.01 5.74
N THR A 39 -6.20 11.52 6.84
CA THR A 39 -7.40 12.36 6.82
C THR A 39 -7.08 13.65 6.06
N GLY A 40 -7.48 13.74 4.79
CA GLY A 40 -7.48 14.99 4.02
C GLY A 40 -6.27 15.28 3.13
N PHE A 41 -5.27 14.40 3.07
CA PHE A 41 -4.21 14.48 2.05
C PHE A 41 -4.33 13.27 1.12
N LEU A 42 -4.99 13.48 -0.01
CA LEU A 42 -4.96 12.59 -1.17
C LEU A 42 -3.50 12.21 -1.44
N CYS A 43 -3.21 10.91 -1.43
CA CYS A 43 -2.05 10.21 -2.01
C CYS A 43 -1.05 11.11 -2.74
N ALA A 44 -0.35 11.98 -2.01
CA ALA A 44 0.54 12.94 -2.64
C ALA A 44 1.77 12.16 -3.08
N ASN A 45 1.77 11.76 -4.36
CA ASN A 45 2.84 11.07 -5.09
C ASN A 45 2.77 9.54 -5.15
N ASN A 46 1.62 8.93 -4.86
CA ASN A 46 1.38 7.53 -5.18
C ASN A 46 0.20 7.53 -6.15
N ASP A 47 0.41 7.32 -7.45
CA ASP A 47 -0.67 7.31 -8.48
C ASP A 47 -1.76 6.23 -8.26
N LEU A 48 -1.74 5.57 -7.12
CA LEU A 48 -2.73 4.67 -6.56
C LEU A 48 -3.99 5.42 -6.09
N LEU A 49 -4.59 6.23 -6.96
CA LEU A 49 -5.95 6.71 -6.71
C LEU A 49 -6.94 5.82 -7.43
N LYS A 50 -7.06 4.57 -6.98
CA LYS A 50 -8.03 3.63 -7.56
C LYS A 50 -9.11 3.26 -6.56
N THR A 51 -10.31 3.72 -6.91
CA THR A 51 -11.62 3.47 -6.31
C THR A 51 -11.84 4.15 -4.96
N SER A 52 -12.93 4.91 -4.83
CA SER A 52 -13.42 5.44 -3.55
C SER A 52 -13.84 4.33 -2.57
N ILE A 53 -13.83 3.06 -3.00
CA ILE A 53 -14.36 1.91 -2.29
C ILE A 53 -13.44 0.69 -2.47
N CYS A 54 -13.09 0.03 -1.37
CA CYS A 54 -12.36 -1.24 -1.38
C CYS A 54 -13.08 -2.29 -2.24
N PRO A 55 -12.41 -2.94 -3.22
CA PRO A 55 -13.08 -3.90 -4.10
C PRO A 55 -13.49 -5.21 -3.39
N LYS A 56 -12.88 -5.53 -2.24
CA LYS A 56 -13.18 -6.73 -1.44
C LYS A 56 -14.28 -6.50 -0.40
N CYS A 57 -14.10 -5.53 0.51
CA CYS A 57 -15.02 -5.32 1.63
C CYS A 57 -16.00 -4.16 1.46
N ARG A 58 -15.93 -3.43 0.33
CA ARG A 58 -16.87 -2.35 -0.05
C ARG A 58 -16.92 -1.13 0.89
N HIS A 59 -16.00 -1.00 1.85
CA HIS A 59 -15.81 0.22 2.64
C HIS A 59 -15.05 1.30 1.86
N PRO A 60 -15.15 2.59 2.25
CA PRO A 60 -14.33 3.64 1.67
C PRO A 60 -12.85 3.25 1.61
N TRP A 61 -12.20 3.49 0.48
CA TRP A 61 -10.78 3.20 0.32
C TRP A 61 -9.95 4.23 1.07
N GLN A 62 -9.49 3.85 2.26
CA GLN A 62 -8.55 4.60 3.10
C GLN A 62 -7.42 3.64 3.51
N PRO A 63 -6.50 3.33 2.59
CA PRO A 63 -5.48 2.32 2.86
C PRO A 63 -4.36 2.88 3.73
N TRP A 64 -3.74 1.99 4.49
CA TRP A 64 -2.36 2.18 4.91
C TRP A 64 -1.45 2.03 3.70
N TRP A 65 -0.32 2.72 3.68
CA TRP A 65 0.62 2.60 2.56
C TRP A 65 2.07 2.53 3.00
N THR A 66 2.92 1.89 2.19
CA THR A 66 4.37 1.90 2.33
C THR A 66 5.02 1.86 0.94
N ARG A 67 6.30 2.23 0.88
CA ARG A 67 7.11 2.22 -0.33
C ARG A 67 8.34 1.34 -0.13
N GLY A 68 8.57 0.46 -1.08
CA GLY A 68 9.74 -0.38 -1.20
C GLY A 68 10.63 0.10 -2.34
N HIS A 69 11.92 -0.06 -2.16
CA HIS A 69 12.94 0.19 -3.16
C HIS A 69 13.85 -1.03 -3.28
N GLU A 70 14.56 -1.17 -4.40
CA GLU A 70 15.60 -2.20 -4.50
C GLU A 70 16.63 -2.03 -3.36
N ASN A 71 17.09 -3.15 -2.81
CA ASN A 71 18.05 -3.12 -1.73
C ASN A 71 19.33 -2.34 -2.12
N GLY A 72 19.80 -1.48 -1.23
CA GLY A 72 20.96 -0.61 -1.47
C GLY A 72 20.65 0.69 -2.23
N TRP A 73 19.37 1.00 -2.52
CA TRP A 73 18.97 2.26 -3.16
C TRP A 73 19.50 3.50 -2.42
N LYS A 74 19.57 3.47 -1.08
CA LYS A 74 20.09 4.57 -0.25
C LYS A 74 21.55 4.91 -0.58
N LEU A 75 22.34 3.92 -1.00
CA LEU A 75 23.75 4.10 -1.39
C LEU A 75 23.88 4.59 -2.84
N LYS A 76 22.97 4.13 -3.71
CA LYS A 76 22.98 4.46 -5.14
C LYS A 76 22.41 5.86 -5.43
N HIS A 77 21.65 6.43 -4.49
CA HIS A 77 20.85 7.65 -4.67
C HIS A 77 19.86 7.60 -5.85
N HIS A 78 19.61 6.41 -6.39
CA HIS A 78 18.60 6.11 -7.39
C HIS A 78 18.11 4.66 -7.17
N SER A 79 16.87 4.40 -7.52
CA SER A 79 16.25 3.07 -7.43
C SER A 79 15.75 2.70 -8.82
N ARG A 80 16.25 1.59 -9.38
CA ARG A 80 15.76 1.05 -10.66
C ARG A 80 14.35 0.47 -10.55
N LEU A 81 13.97 0.06 -9.34
CA LEU A 81 12.68 -0.50 -8.98
C LEU A 81 12.14 0.24 -7.75
N GLN A 82 10.91 0.72 -7.84
CA GLN A 82 10.12 1.19 -6.70
C GLN A 82 8.80 0.41 -6.67
N VAL A 83 8.34 0.02 -5.48
CA VAL A 83 7.04 -0.63 -5.30
C VAL A 83 6.26 0.13 -4.23
N ASP A 84 5.06 0.60 -4.55
CA ASP A 84 4.13 1.15 -3.57
C ASP A 84 3.12 0.08 -3.19
N LEU A 85 2.89 -0.12 -1.89
CA LEU A 85 1.82 -0.98 -1.37
C LEU A 85 0.72 -0.14 -0.74
N GLU A 86 -0.52 -0.54 -0.98
CA GLU A 86 -1.69 -0.05 -0.28
C GLU A 86 -2.47 -1.19 0.34
N ARG A 87 -2.70 -1.12 1.65
CA ARG A 87 -3.39 -2.15 2.42
C ARG A 87 -4.67 -1.62 3.04
N CYS A 88 -5.77 -2.30 2.74
CA CYS A 88 -7.03 -2.05 3.41
C CYS A 88 -6.96 -2.47 4.87
N GLY A 89 -7.10 -1.53 5.82
CA GLY A 89 -7.08 -1.87 7.25
C GLY A 89 -8.31 -2.65 7.74
N TRP A 90 -9.33 -2.87 6.91
CA TRP A 90 -10.48 -3.72 7.26
C TRP A 90 -10.36 -5.16 6.81
N CYS A 91 -9.84 -5.40 5.59
CA CYS A 91 -9.89 -6.73 4.97
C CYS A 91 -8.54 -7.27 4.49
N ASN A 92 -7.46 -6.52 4.76
CA ASN A 92 -6.08 -6.79 4.37
C ASN A 92 -5.85 -6.99 2.88
N LEU A 93 -6.82 -6.65 2.03
CA LEU A 93 -6.57 -6.54 0.59
C LEU A 93 -5.39 -5.59 0.39
N THR A 94 -4.36 -6.11 -0.25
CA THR A 94 -3.14 -5.34 -0.51
C THR A 94 -2.95 -5.21 -2.01
N LEU A 95 -2.93 -3.97 -2.48
CA LEU A 95 -2.60 -3.62 -3.85
C LEU A 95 -1.14 -3.19 -3.90
N ALA A 96 -0.49 -3.47 -5.02
CA ALA A 96 0.88 -3.06 -5.28
C ALA A 96 0.99 -2.40 -6.65
N ILE A 97 1.82 -1.36 -6.75
CA ILE A 97 2.30 -0.84 -8.03
C ILE A 97 3.80 -0.88 -8.06
N SER A 98 4.35 -1.66 -8.98
CA SER A 98 5.78 -1.63 -9.29
C SER A 98 6.06 -0.63 -10.40
N ARG A 99 7.18 0.08 -10.26
CA ARG A 99 7.69 1.04 -11.24
C ARG A 99 9.15 0.73 -11.47
N TRP A 100 9.44 0.29 -12.68
CA TRP A 100 10.80 0.13 -13.17
C TRP A 100 11.20 1.38 -13.94
N GLU A 101 12.46 1.80 -13.83
CA GLU A 101 12.99 3.02 -14.45
C GLU A 101 12.69 3.16 -15.96
N SER A 102 12.47 2.04 -16.66
CA SER A 102 12.21 2.03 -18.11
C SER A 102 10.95 1.23 -18.50
N GLN A 103 10.01 1.03 -17.58
CA GLN A 103 8.76 0.33 -17.88
C GLN A 103 7.55 1.10 -17.36
N GLU A 104 6.42 0.87 -18.02
CA GLU A 104 5.13 1.32 -17.49
C GLU A 104 4.86 0.69 -16.11
N PRO A 105 4.17 1.41 -15.21
CA PRO A 105 3.79 0.87 -13.91
C PRO A 105 2.95 -0.40 -14.06
N GLN A 106 3.26 -1.43 -13.26
CA GLN A 106 2.48 -2.67 -13.22
C GLN A 106 1.75 -2.81 -11.90
N GLU A 107 0.47 -3.16 -11.96
CA GLU A 107 -0.40 -3.33 -10.80
C GLU A 107 -0.56 -4.81 -10.45
N TRP A 108 -0.57 -5.11 -9.14
CA TRP A 108 -0.73 -6.45 -8.63
C TRP A 108 -1.60 -6.49 -7.37
N VAL A 109 -2.32 -7.58 -7.16
CA VAL A 109 -3.04 -7.86 -5.91
C VAL A 109 -2.25 -8.92 -5.16
N LEU A 110 -1.68 -8.56 -4.00
CA LEU A 110 -0.85 -9.50 -3.26
C LEU A 110 -1.68 -10.60 -2.58
N ASP A 111 -1.13 -11.81 -2.59
CA ASP A 111 -1.61 -12.98 -1.85
C ASP A 111 -0.58 -13.48 -0.83
N GLU A 112 -0.92 -14.54 -0.09
CA GLU A 112 -0.07 -15.08 0.99
C GLU A 112 1.29 -15.61 0.53
N ASN A 113 1.46 -15.94 -0.75
CA ASN A 113 2.74 -16.40 -1.28
C ASN A 113 3.72 -15.26 -1.51
N ASP A 114 3.23 -14.05 -1.78
CA ASP A 114 4.08 -12.88 -2.05
C ASP A 114 4.88 -12.45 -0.81
N TYR A 115 4.45 -12.85 0.40
CA TYR A 115 5.15 -12.55 1.65
C TYR A 115 6.20 -13.59 2.03
N LYS A 116 6.32 -14.70 1.27
CA LYS A 116 7.31 -15.73 1.54
C LYS A 116 8.63 -15.32 0.91
N GLU A 117 9.73 -15.68 1.57
CA GLU A 117 11.04 -15.67 0.91
C GLU A 117 10.96 -16.61 -0.29
N GLN A 118 11.21 -16.10 -1.51
CA GLN A 118 11.33 -17.00 -2.66
C GLN A 118 12.73 -17.64 -2.61
N PRO A 119 12.82 -18.97 -2.85
CA PRO A 119 14.07 -19.73 -2.72
C PRO A 119 15.14 -19.37 -3.75
#